data_AF-A0A0B6YUM3-F1
#
_entry.id   AF-A0A0B6YUM3-F1
#
_cell.length_a   1.000
_cell.length_b   1.000
_cell.length_c   1.000
_cell.angle_alpha   90.00
_cell.angle_beta   90.00
_cell.angle_gamma   90.00
#
_symmetry.space_group_name_H-M   'P 1'
#
loop_
_entity.id
_entity.type
_entity.pdbx_description
1 polymer ?
#
loop_
_entity_poly.entity_id
_entity_poly.type
_entity_poly.pdbx_seq_one_letter_code
_entity_poly.pdbx_strand_id
1 'polypeptide(L)'
;KKADMETVKCSVSSCGKYYHEDCIRKYRLSRVENKGFICPLHTCATCAVDSVKNPKAMKGRFYRCVRCPTAYHVGDFCIAAGSVNLAGSHIVCSDHFQPNRSLSCHSRLNITWC
;
A
#
# COMPACT_ATOMS: atom_id res chain seq x y z
N LYS A 1 14.26 -24.52 7.23
CA LYS A 1 15.05 -23.29 7.50
C LYS A 1 15.44 -22.71 6.14
N LYS A 2 14.70 -21.72 5.61
CA LYS A 2 15.11 -21.09 4.34
C LYS A 2 16.29 -20.18 4.63
N ALA A 3 17.31 -20.30 3.77
CA ALA A 3 18.55 -19.53 3.83
C ALA A 3 18.26 -18.04 3.99
N ASP A 4 19.17 -17.35 4.67
CA ASP A 4 19.23 -15.91 4.84
C ASP A 4 18.84 -15.20 3.52
N MET A 5 17.56 -14.86 3.39
CA MET A 5 17.03 -14.21 2.20
C MET A 5 17.51 -12.77 2.26
N GLU A 6 18.37 -12.36 1.33
CA GLU A 6 18.92 -11.02 1.28
C GLU A 6 17.80 -9.97 1.44
N THR A 7 17.91 -9.20 2.52
CA THR A 7 16.96 -8.12 2.83
C THR A 7 17.50 -6.80 2.32
N VAL A 8 16.67 -6.03 1.63
CA VAL A 8 17.01 -4.70 1.15
C VAL A 8 16.30 -3.64 1.98
N LYS A 9 17.04 -2.58 2.31
CA LYS A 9 16.54 -1.42 3.03
C LYS A 9 15.94 -0.40 2.07
N CYS A 10 14.82 0.22 2.45
CA CYS A 10 14.32 1.40 1.75
C CYS A 10 15.35 2.54 1.81
N SER A 11 15.66 3.14 0.65
CA SER A 11 16.60 4.25 0.48
C SER A 11 16.11 5.56 1.13
N VAL A 12 14.79 5.69 1.35
CA VAL A 12 14.22 6.87 2.02
C VAL A 12 14.62 6.86 3.50
N SER A 13 15.40 7.88 3.89
CA SER A 13 15.98 8.02 5.24
C SER A 13 14.95 7.95 6.37
N SER A 14 13.73 8.48 6.16
CA SER A 14 12.65 8.49 7.14
C SER A 14 11.83 7.20 7.22
N CYS A 15 12.05 6.22 6.35
CA CYS A 15 11.23 5.01 6.27
C CYS A 15 11.76 3.87 7.15
N GLY A 16 13.06 3.58 7.05
CA GLY A 16 13.73 2.54 7.86
C GLY A 16 13.21 1.11 7.68
N LYS A 17 12.37 0.83 6.69
CA LYS A 17 11.78 -0.50 6.44
C LYS A 17 12.73 -1.40 5.64
N TYR A 18 12.69 -2.69 5.97
CA TYR A 18 13.44 -3.77 5.30
C TYR A 18 12.46 -4.75 4.67
N TYR A 19 12.81 -5.28 3.51
CA TYR A 19 12.00 -6.24 2.76
C TYR A 19 12.92 -7.31 2.16
N HIS A 20 12.45 -8.55 2.05
CA HIS A 20 13.12 -9.54 1.23
C HIS A 20 13.02 -9.16 -0.25
N GLU A 21 14.08 -9.34 -1.02
CA GLU A 21 14.10 -9.03 -2.45
C GLU A 21 13.01 -9.79 -3.23
N ASP A 22 12.80 -11.07 -2.93
CA ASP A 22 11.76 -11.88 -3.57
C ASP A 22 10.34 -11.43 -3.21
N CYS A 23 10.14 -10.97 -1.97
CA CYS A 23 8.85 -10.48 -1.53
C CYS A 23 8.52 -9.16 -2.22
N ILE A 24 9.51 -8.30 -2.43
CA ILE A 24 9.28 -6.95 -2.90
C ILE A 24 9.06 -6.86 -4.40
N ARG A 25 9.71 -7.74 -5.19
CA ARG A 25 9.46 -7.89 -6.63
C ARG A 25 8.00 -8.21 -6.97
N LYS A 26 7.25 -8.79 -6.03
CA LYS A 26 5.82 -9.08 -6.20
C LYS A 26 4.94 -7.82 -6.16
N TYR A 27 5.43 -6.72 -5.58
CA TYR A 27 4.69 -5.48 -5.47
C TYR A 27 5.05 -4.53 -6.62
N ARG A 28 4.07 -4.28 -7.50
CA ARG A 28 4.21 -3.39 -8.67
C ARG A 28 4.61 -1.96 -8.32
N LEU A 29 4.24 -1.48 -7.14
CA LEU A 29 4.51 -0.11 -6.68
C LEU A 29 5.92 0.06 -6.09
N SER A 30 6.67 -1.04 -5.95
CA SER A 30 8.06 -0.96 -5.53
C SER A 30 8.91 -0.43 -6.68
N ARG A 31 9.81 0.52 -6.39
CA ARG A 31 10.69 1.12 -7.41
C ARG A 31 12.14 0.84 -7.07
N VAL A 32 12.86 0.36 -8.07
CA VAL A 32 14.31 0.23 -8.03
C VAL A 32 14.85 1.42 -8.81
N GLU A 33 15.50 2.36 -8.11
CA GLU A 33 16.28 3.44 -8.75
C GLU A 33 17.76 3.04 -8.80
N ASN A 34 18.54 3.72 -9.66
CA ASN A 34 19.93 3.40 -9.99
C ASN A 34 20.89 3.18 -8.80
N LYS A 35 20.54 3.66 -7.59
CA LYS A 35 21.35 3.52 -6.37
C LYS A 35 20.53 3.11 -5.13
N GLY A 36 19.27 2.70 -5.29
CA GLY A 36 18.47 2.38 -4.11
C GLY A 36 17.07 1.89 -4.38
N PHE A 37 16.57 1.13 -3.41
CA PHE A 37 15.24 0.59 -3.40
C PHE A 37 14.27 1.54 -2.68
N ILE A 38 13.15 1.91 -3.30
CA ILE A 38 12.08 2.69 -2.66
C ILE A 38 10.88 1.78 -2.43
N CYS A 39 10.50 1.65 -1.16
CA CYS A 39 9.38 0.80 -0.80
C CYS A 39 8.03 1.36 -1.30
N PRO A 40 7.05 0.48 -1.58
CA PRO A 40 5.74 0.87 -2.10
C PRO A 40 4.94 1.80 -1.16
N LEU A 41 5.34 1.94 0.11
CA LEU A 41 4.72 2.87 1.06
C LEU A 41 4.96 4.36 0.74
N HIS A 42 5.79 4.67 -0.25
CA HIS A 42 6.06 6.05 -0.71
C HIS A 42 5.36 6.38 -2.03
N THR A 43 4.41 5.56 -2.45
CA THR A 43 3.66 5.79 -3.69
C THR A 43 2.20 5.47 -3.44
N CYS A 44 1.33 6.44 -3.72
CA CYS A 44 -0.11 6.25 -3.69
C CYS A 44 -0.52 5.22 -4.73
N ALA A 45 -1.15 4.12 -4.30
CA ALA A 45 -1.60 3.06 -5.18
C ALA A 45 -2.62 3.55 -6.23
N THR A 46 -3.51 4.45 -5.84
CA THR A 46 -4.55 5.00 -6.71
C THR A 46 -3.98 5.92 -7.78
N CYS A 47 -3.12 6.88 -7.39
CA CYS A 47 -2.50 7.78 -8.36
C CYS A 47 -1.43 7.11 -9.24
N ALA A 48 -0.92 5.95 -8.83
CA ALA A 48 0.04 5.17 -9.60
C ALA A 48 -0.61 4.30 -10.68
N VAL A 49 -1.95 4.19 -10.70
CA VAL A 49 -2.70 3.51 -11.77
C VAL A 49 -2.42 4.17 -13.12
N ASP A 50 -2.50 5.50 -13.18
CA ASP A 50 -2.22 6.27 -14.40
C ASP A 50 -0.76 6.10 -14.84
N SER A 51 0.17 6.24 -13.90
CA SER A 51 1.60 6.12 -14.16
C SER A 51 2.37 5.94 -12.86
N VAL A 52 3.17 4.88 -12.79
CA VAL A 52 4.06 4.62 -11.63
C VAL A 52 5.11 5.73 -11.45
N LYS A 53 5.43 6.47 -12.54
CA LYS A 53 6.33 7.63 -12.53
C LYS A 53 5.63 8.97 -12.27
N ASN A 54 4.32 8.99 -12.01
CA ASN A 54 3.58 10.22 -11.79
C ASN A 54 4.09 10.93 -10.52
N PRO A 55 4.62 12.16 -10.60
CA PRO A 55 5.08 12.89 -9.42
C PRO A 55 3.97 13.13 -8.40
N LYS A 56 2.70 13.20 -8.85
CA LYS A 56 1.55 13.33 -7.96
C LYS A 56 1.44 12.13 -7.01
N ALA A 57 1.75 10.92 -7.48
CA ALA A 57 1.63 9.70 -6.68
C ALA A 57 2.65 9.63 -5.52
N MET A 58 3.77 10.35 -5.61
CA MET A 58 4.86 10.31 -4.63
C MET A 58 4.85 11.51 -3.67
N LYS A 59 4.16 12.59 -4.03
CA LYS A 59 4.15 13.83 -3.25
C LYS A 59 3.01 13.82 -2.24
N GLY A 60 3.31 14.22 -1.01
CA GLY A 60 2.31 14.47 0.04
C GLY A 60 2.36 13.49 1.20
N ARG A 61 1.32 13.54 2.05
CA ARG A 61 1.15 12.62 3.18
C ARG A 61 0.38 11.38 2.74
N PHE A 62 0.71 10.24 3.32
CA PHE A 62 0.09 8.96 2.99
C PHE A 62 -0.48 8.26 4.22
N TYR A 63 -1.66 7.68 4.05
CA TYR A 63 -2.14 6.57 4.86
C TYR A 63 -1.47 5.28 4.45
N ARG A 64 -1.10 4.45 5.43
CA ARG A 64 -0.42 3.18 5.21
C ARG A 64 -1.26 2.04 5.74
N CYS A 65 -1.44 1.01 4.92
CA CYS A 65 -2.13 -0.18 5.36
C CYS A 65 -1.28 -0.91 6.43
N VAL A 66 -1.91 -1.37 7.51
CA VAL A 66 -1.22 -2.16 8.55
C VAL A 66 -1.06 -3.64 8.19
N ARG A 67 -1.75 -4.10 7.13
CA ARG A 67 -1.79 -5.51 6.68
C ARG A 67 -0.98 -5.78 5.41
N CYS A 68 -0.75 -4.76 4.58
CA CYS A 68 0.04 -4.86 3.35
C CYS A 68 0.89 -3.61 3.14
N PRO A 69 1.94 -3.69 2.31
CA PRO A 69 2.81 -2.55 2.04
C PRO A 69 2.19 -1.61 0.97
N THR A 70 0.92 -1.24 1.15
CA THR A 70 0.19 -0.33 0.26
C THR A 70 -0.06 1.00 0.95
N ALA A 71 0.11 2.09 0.20
CA ALA A 71 -0.13 3.46 0.67
C ALA A 71 -1.11 4.20 -0.24
N TYR A 72 -1.84 5.15 0.35
CA TYR A 72 -2.79 6.04 -0.32
C TYR A 72 -2.58 7.45 0.19
N HIS A 73 -2.87 8.47 -0.61
CA HIS A 73 -2.83 9.84 -0.09
C HIS A 73 -3.80 10.04 1.06
N VAL A 74 -3.44 10.95 1.96
CA VAL A 74 -4.37 11.45 2.98
C VAL A 74 -5.46 12.28 2.30
N GLY A 75 -6.70 11.84 2.43
CA GLY A 75 -7.89 12.47 1.86
C GLY A 75 -8.82 11.43 1.23
N ASP A 76 -10.07 11.83 1.00
CA ASP A 76 -11.12 10.89 0.56
C ASP A 76 -11.01 10.50 -0.92
N PHE A 77 -10.20 11.20 -1.71
CA PHE A 77 -10.10 10.98 -3.16
C PHE A 77 -9.30 9.73 -3.54
N CYS A 78 -8.29 9.37 -2.75
CA CYS A 78 -7.36 8.30 -3.11
C CYS A 78 -7.67 6.98 -2.40
N ILE A 79 -8.53 7.02 -1.39
CA ILE A 79 -8.83 5.87 -0.55
C ILE A 79 -10.11 5.21 -1.08
N ALA A 80 -10.04 3.92 -1.38
CA ALA A 80 -11.22 3.18 -1.81
C ALA A 80 -12.25 3.03 -0.68
N ALA A 81 -13.53 3.08 -1.05
CA ALA A 81 -14.63 2.77 -0.14
C ALA A 81 -14.46 1.35 0.45
N GLY A 82 -14.82 1.17 1.72
CA GLY A 82 -14.62 -0.09 2.45
C GLY A 82 -13.25 -0.27 3.08
N SER A 83 -12.37 0.72 3.00
CA SER A 83 -11.20 0.82 3.88
C SER A 83 -11.59 1.36 5.26
N VAL A 84 -10.83 0.99 6.28
CA VAL A 84 -11.09 1.39 7.67
C VAL A 84 -9.95 2.26 8.16
N ASN A 85 -10.26 3.49 8.54
CA ASN A 85 -9.29 4.40 9.13
C ASN A 85 -8.97 3.98 10.56
N LEU A 86 -7.68 3.86 10.87
CA LEU A 86 -7.17 3.64 12.22
C LEU A 86 -6.61 4.96 12.77
N ALA A 87 -6.19 4.95 14.03
CA ALA A 87 -5.56 6.12 14.64
C ALA A 87 -4.29 6.54 13.87
N GLY A 88 -4.12 7.86 13.69
CA GLY A 88 -2.93 8.44 13.05
C GLY A 88 -2.95 8.34 11.52
N SER A 89 -1.86 7.84 10.92
CA SER A 89 -1.71 7.70 9.46
C SER A 89 -1.74 6.22 9.04
N HIS A 90 -2.60 5.44 9.69
CA HIS A 90 -2.75 4.01 9.48
C HIS A 90 -4.17 3.67 9.05
N ILE A 91 -4.32 2.71 8.14
CA ILE A 91 -5.61 2.22 7.68
C ILE A 91 -5.57 0.69 7.52
N VAL A 92 -6.74 0.09 7.32
CA VAL A 92 -6.89 -1.24 6.71
C VAL A 92 -7.46 -1.02 5.31
N CYS A 93 -6.70 -1.37 4.27
CA CYS A 93 -7.18 -1.20 2.89
C CYS A 93 -8.34 -2.14 2.58
N SER A 94 -9.08 -1.83 1.51
CA SER A 94 -10.24 -2.60 1.04
C SER A 94 -9.91 -4.07 0.73
N ASP A 95 -8.69 -4.37 0.28
CA ASP A 95 -8.24 -5.75 0.04
C ASP A 95 -8.24 -6.62 1.30
N HIS A 96 -8.11 -5.99 2.48
CA HIS A 96 -8.13 -6.66 3.78
C HIS A 96 -9.42 -6.46 4.55
N PHE A 97 -10.47 -5.96 3.89
CA PHE A 97 -11.79 -5.88 4.49
C PHE A 97 -12.26 -7.28 4.88
N GLN A 98 -12.42 -7.49 6.19
CA GLN A 98 -13.03 -8.70 6.74
C GLN A 98 -14.49 -8.38 7.06
N PRO A 99 -15.45 -8.95 6.30
CA PRO A 99 -16.85 -8.75 6.55
C PRO A 99 -17.22 -9.30 7.93
N ASN A 100 -17.82 -8.49 8.79
CA ASN A 100 -18.38 -9.00 10.04
C ASN A 100 -19.63 -9.81 9.71
N ARG A 101 -19.56 -11.14 9.86
CA ARG A 101 -20.66 -12.06 9.55
C ARG A 101 -21.91 -11.85 10.42
N SER A 102 -21.81 -11.11 11.53
CA SER A 102 -22.96 -10.80 12.39
C SER A 102 -23.78 -9.60 11.91
N LEU A 103 -23.28 -8.81 10.95
CA LEU A 103 -24.04 -7.72 10.31
C LEU A 103 -24.18 -7.98 8.81
N SER A 104 -25.42 -8.17 8.37
CA SER A 104 -25.78 -8.47 6.97
C SER A 104 -25.32 -7.40 5.97
N CYS A 105 -25.15 -6.15 6.39
CA CYS A 105 -24.67 -5.05 5.54
C CYS A 105 -23.15 -4.97 5.40
N HIS A 106 -22.38 -5.76 6.16
CA HIS A 106 -20.92 -5.75 6.14
C HIS A 106 -20.32 -6.77 5.17
N SER A 107 -21.09 -7.34 4.22
CA SER A 107 -20.54 -8.24 3.19
C SER A 107 -19.79 -7.49 2.08
N ARG A 108 -18.78 -8.12 1.45
CA ARG A 108 -18.21 -7.59 0.19
C ARG A 108 -19.33 -7.59 -0.86
N LEU A 109 -19.87 -6.41 -1.16
CA LEU A 109 -20.78 -6.25 -2.28
C LEU A 109 -19.94 -6.27 -3.56
N ASN A 110 -20.08 -7.34 -4.34
CA ASN A 110 -19.49 -7.41 -5.67
C ASN A 110 -20.35 -6.51 -6.57
N ILE A 111 -20.01 -5.23 -6.65
CA ILE A 111 -20.69 -4.28 -7.54
C ILE A 111 -20.19 -4.56 -8.96
N THR A 112 -20.66 -5.65 -9.56
CA THR A 112 -20.74 -5.76 -11.02
C THR A 112 -21.98 -4.96 -11.41
N TRP A 113 -21.80 -3.67 -11.66
CA TRP A 113 -22.84 -2.90 -12.35
C TRP A 113 -22.62 -3.02 -13.86
N CYS A 114 -23.75 -3.18 -14.56
CA CYS A 114 -23.92 -3.49 -15.97
C CYS A 114 -23.20 -2.54 -16.93
#